data_AF-A0A965WR62-F1
#
_entry.id   AF-A0A965WR62-F1
#
_cell.length_a   1.000
_cell.length_b   1.000
_cell.length_c   1.000
_cell.angle_alpha   90.00
_cell.angle_beta   90.00
_cell.angle_gamma   90.00
#
_symmetry.space_group_name_H-M   'P 1'
#
loop_
_entity.id
_entity.type
_entity.pdbx_description
1 polymer ?
#
loop_
_entity_poly.entity_id
_entity_poly.type
_entity_poly.pdbx_seq_one_letter_code
_entity_poly.pdbx_strand_id
1 'polypeptide(L)' 'MIIKQLSIHEISEVYLRHLKFDFPDNERKPLFVMKNLHKRNLYLCYGLFDSVDNSLKAYA' A
#
# COMPACT_ATOMS: atom_id res chain seq x y z
N MET A 1 -16.60 2.22 -6.38
CA MET A 1 -15.13 2.25 -6.24
C MET A 1 -14.69 3.57 -5.66
N ILE A 2 -13.81 3.56 -4.65
CA ILE A 2 -13.32 4.75 -3.94
C ILE A 2 -11.79 4.70 -3.90
N ILE A 3 -11.13 5.80 -4.26
CA ILE A 3 -9.68 5.96 -4.11
C ILE A 3 -9.40 6.69 -2.80
N LYS A 4 -8.49 6.16 -1.99
CA LYS A 4 -8.10 6.75 -0.70
C LYS A 4 -6.59 6.64 -0.51
N GLN A 5 -5.97 7.68 0.05
CA GLN A 5 -4.58 7.62 0.51
C GLN A 5 -4.48 6.68 1.72
N LEU A 6 -3.55 5.74 1.65
CA LEU A 6 -3.33 4.74 2.68
C LEU A 6 -2.59 5.35 3.87
N SER A 7 -3.03 5.02 5.08
CA SER A 7 -2.29 5.24 6.31
C SER A 7 -1.06 4.33 6.40
N ILE A 8 -0.14 4.62 7.33
CA ILE A 8 1.03 3.77 7.60
C ILE A 8 0.63 2.33 7.97
N HIS A 9 -0.52 2.16 8.65
CA HIS A 9 -1.04 0.85 8.98
C HIS A 9 -1.48 0.11 7.71
N GLU A 10 -2.33 0.74 6.89
CA GLU A 10 -2.82 0.16 5.64
C GLU A 10 -1.68 -0.16 4.66
N ILE A 11 -0.64 0.68 4.57
CA ILE A 11 0.58 0.38 3.78
C ILE A 11 1.25 -0.92 4.26
N SER A 12 1.28 -1.16 5.57
CA SER A 12 1.86 -2.40 6.12
C SER A 12 1.04 -3.61 5.74
N GLU A 13 -0.29 -3.50 5.79
CA GLU A 13 -1.19 -4.58 5.43
C GLU A 13 -1.10 -4.90 3.95
N VAL A 14 -1.13 -3.88 3.08
CA VAL A 14 -0.95 -4.06 1.63
C VAL A 14 0.39 -4.73 1.33
N TYR A 15 1.47 -4.30 2.00
CA TYR A 15 2.78 -4.90 1.80
C TYR A 15 2.80 -6.39 2.16
N LEU A 16 2.28 -6.74 3.34
CA LEU A 16 2.35 -8.10 3.88
C LEU A 16 1.40 -9.06 3.16
N ARG A 17 0.23 -8.58 2.71
CA ARG A 17 -0.82 -9.41 2.12
C ARG A 17 -0.79 -9.47 0.60
N HIS A 18 -0.26 -8.45 -0.06
CA HIS A 18 -0.31 -8.32 -1.52
C HIS A 18 1.09 -8.11 -2.10
N LEU A 19 1.73 -6.98 -1.80
CA LEU A 19 2.97 -6.55 -2.48
C LEU A 19 4.11 -7.58 -2.34
N LYS A 20 4.22 -8.27 -1.20
CA LYS A 20 5.18 -9.35 -0.97
C LYS A 20 4.99 -10.54 -1.93
N PHE A 21 3.76 -10.82 -2.36
CA PHE A 21 3.44 -11.95 -3.24
C PHE A 21 3.32 -11.53 -4.70
N ASP A 22 2.93 -10.28 -4.96
CA ASP A 22 2.74 -9.74 -6.31
C ASP A 22 4.08 -9.45 -7.01
N PHE A 23 5.16 -9.24 -6.25
CA PHE A 23 6.48 -8.88 -6.79
C PHE A 23 7.62 -9.68 -6.13
N PRO A 24 8.69 -9.99 -6.88
CA PRO A 24 9.88 -10.64 -6.34
C PRO A 24 10.66 -9.70 -5.41
N ASP A 25 11.46 -10.26 -4.51
CA ASP A 25 12.18 -9.55 -3.45
C ASP A 25 13.05 -8.37 -3.93
N ASN A 26 13.64 -8.49 -5.11
CA ASN A 26 14.52 -7.49 -5.74
C ASN A 26 13.77 -6.31 -6.38
N GLU A 27 12.47 -6.46 -6.66
CA GLU A 27 11.63 -5.40 -7.23
C GLU A 27 10.82 -4.65 -6.16
N ARG A 28 10.76 -5.19 -4.95
CA ARG A 28 10.00 -4.58 -3.84
C ARG A 28 10.84 -3.57 -3.07
N LYS A 29 10.31 -2.35 -2.94
CA LYS A 29 10.84 -1.39 -1.96
C LYS A 29 10.62 -1.94 -0.54
N PRO A 30 11.63 -2.01 0.33
CA PRO A 30 11.45 -2.55 1.68
C PRO A 30 10.42 -1.76 2.50
N LEU A 31 9.59 -2.46 3.28
CA LEU A 31 8.50 -1.84 4.06
C LEU A 31 8.99 -0.71 4.99
N PHE A 32 10.16 -0.87 5.63
CA PHE A 32 10.71 0.18 6.50
C PHE A 32 11.04 1.47 5.72
N VAL A 33 11.50 1.34 4.47
CA VAL A 33 11.80 2.48 3.58
C VAL A 33 10.50 3.17 3.18
N MET A 34 9.47 2.40 2.77
CA MET A 34 8.15 2.95 2.43
C MET A 34 7.57 3.77 3.59
N LYS A 35 7.59 3.22 4.81
CA LYS A 35 7.11 3.91 6.02
C LYS A 35 7.88 5.19 6.31
N ASN A 36 9.21 5.16 6.22
CA ASN A 36 10.05 6.33 6.47
C ASN A 36 9.82 7.45 5.45
N LEU A 37 9.65 7.10 4.16
CA LEU A 37 9.33 8.08 3.13
C LEU A 37 7.91 8.64 3.27
N HIS A 38 6.93 7.80 3.63
CA HIS A 38 5.56 8.24 3.88
C HIS A 38 5.49 9.24 5.04
N LYS A 39 6.18 8.98 6.16
CA LYS A 39 6.27 9.93 7.30
C LYS A 39 6.83 11.30 6.91
N ARG A 40 7.67 11.35 5.88
CA ARG A 40 8.26 12.58 5.33
C ARG A 40 7.41 13.20 4.22
N ASN A 41 6.23 12.64 3.94
CA ASN A 41 5.36 13.01 2.83
C ASN A 41 6.03 12.92 1.45
N LEU A 42 7.01 12.01 1.29
CA LEU A 42 7.77 11.78 0.04
C LEU A 42 7.36 10.50 -0.70
N TYR A 43 6.39 9.77 -0.15
CA TYR A 43 5.90 8.52 -0.72
C TYR A 43 4.43 8.37 -0.38
N LEU A 44 3.60 8.78 -1.34
CA LEU A 44 2.15 8.65 -1.27
C LEU A 44 1.78 7.25 -1.74
N CYS A 45 0.91 6.58 -0.99
CA CYS A 45 0.37 5.28 -1.36
C CYS A 45 -1.16 5.41 -1.40
N TYR A 46 -1.78 4.87 -2.44
CA TYR A 46 -3.22 4.89 -2.61
C TYR A 46 -3.77 3.48 -2.77
N GLY A 47 -4.99 3.26 -2.29
CA GLY A 47 -5.77 2.06 -2.55
C GLY A 47 -7.06 2.41 -3.27
N LEU A 48 -7.47 1.52 -4.18
CA LEU A 48 -8.80 1.47 -4.77
C LEU A 48 -9.63 0.45 -3.99
N PHE A 49 -10.70 0.90 -3.38
CA PHE A 49 -11.58 0.08 -2.56
C PHE A 49 -12.95 -0.07 -3.21
N ASP A 50 -13.55 -1.24 -3.06
CA ASP A 50 -14.97 -1.42 -3.35
C ASP A 50 -15.82 -0.58 -2.40
N SER A 51 -16.84 0.09 -2.92
CA SER A 51 -17.72 0.93 -2.11
C SER A 51 -18.72 0.12 -1.27
N VAL A 52 -18.92 -1.17 -1.57
CA VAL A 52 -19.90 -2.02 -0.88
C VAL A 52 -19.29 -2.75 0.30
N ASP A 53 -18.16 -3.44 0.09
CA ASP A 53 -17.54 -4.30 1.10
C ASP A 53 -16.18 -3.77 1.61
N ASN A 54 -15.74 -2.61 1.11
CA ASN A 54 -14.46 -2.00 1.44
C ASN A 54 -13.24 -2.90 1.17
N SER A 55 -13.37 -3.89 0.27
CA SER A 55 -12.27 -4.74 -0.14
C SER A 55 -11.32 -3.99 -1.09
N LEU A 56 -10.01 -4.22 -0.91
CA LEU A 56 -8.98 -3.65 -1.78
C LEU A 56 -9.03 -4.33 -3.16
N LYS A 57 -9.14 -3.52 -4.22
CA LYS A 57 -9.14 -3.98 -5.61
C LYS A 57 -7.86 -3.63 -6.36
N ALA A 58 -7.18 -2.55 -5.97
CA ALA A 58 -5.88 -2.16 -6.52
C ALA A 58 -5.12 -1.27 -5.54
N TYR A 59 -3.81 -1.14 -5.71
CA TYR A 59 -2.95 -0.24 -4.95
C TYR A 59 -1.90 0.40 -5.86
N ALA A 60 -1.44 1.60 -5.50
CA ALA A 60 -0.44 2.38 -6.23
C ALA A 60 0.46 3.18 -5.27
#